data_AF-A0A1U8HI63-F1
#
_entry.id   AF-A0A1U8HI63-F1
#
_cell.length_a   1.000
_cell.length_b   1.000
_cell.length_c   1.000
_cell.angle_alpha   90.00
_cell.angle_beta   90.00
_cell.angle_gamma   90.00
#
_symmetry.space_group_name_H-M   'P 1'
#
loop_
_entity.id
_entity.type
_entity.pdbx_description
1 polymer ?
#
loop_
_entity_poly.entity_id
_entity_poly.type
_entity_poly.pdbx_seq_one_letter_code
_entity_poly.pdbx_strand_id
1 'polypeptide(L)'
;MFLSDLIRRKAPCNLLFFGLQPQYLNLSSINAGGITIFLEDDPYKISEIDADSNGTHIYKVEYKVPAKKAYELLKHARESPACAPATSLLLQSTCKLALRSLPKQVYQLKWDVVVVDGPIGDAPEAPGRMSTIYTASMLARAGTTTHVLVHDVHRTIEKWFSWEFLCEENLVSSKGKFWNFSISNHSNSTRFCSSDTVRIVN
;
A
#
# COMPACT_ATOMS: atom_id res chain seq x y z
N MET A 1 2.24 -6.78 -18.28
CA MET A 1 2.87 -5.63 -18.95
C MET A 1 3.18 -4.54 -17.94
N PHE A 2 2.23 -3.74 -17.43
CA PHE A 2 2.58 -2.62 -16.54
C PHE A 2 3.36 -2.99 -15.24
N LEU A 3 2.79 -3.83 -14.37
CA LEU A 3 3.44 -4.25 -13.12
C LEU A 3 4.76 -4.99 -13.38
N SER A 4 4.75 -5.93 -14.33
CA SER A 4 5.92 -6.69 -14.73
C SER A 4 7.07 -5.82 -15.23
N ASP A 5 6.77 -4.77 -16.01
CA ASP A 5 7.79 -3.87 -16.54
C ASP A 5 8.40 -2.98 -15.45
N LEU A 6 7.57 -2.53 -14.50
CA LEU A 6 8.06 -1.79 -13.34
C LEU A 6 8.97 -2.65 -12.47
N ILE A 7 8.52 -3.86 -12.13
CA ILE A 7 9.28 -4.78 -11.26
C ILE A 7 10.58 -5.19 -11.94
N ARG A 8 10.57 -5.48 -13.26
CA ARG A 8 11.79 -5.82 -14.02
C ARG A 8 12.85 -4.71 -13.98
N ARG A 9 12.45 -3.44 -13.95
CA ARG A 9 13.38 -2.30 -13.84
C ARG A 9 13.96 -2.11 -12.44
N LYS A 10 13.31 -2.67 -11.42
CA LYS A 10 13.69 -2.52 -10.01
C LYS A 10 14.37 -3.77 -9.44
N ALA A 11 14.08 -4.94 -9.99
CA ALA A 11 14.58 -6.22 -9.52
C ALA A 11 16.12 -6.32 -9.57
N PRO A 12 16.76 -7.00 -8.59
CA PRO A 12 16.16 -7.52 -7.38
C PRO A 12 15.80 -6.39 -6.40
N CYS A 13 14.62 -6.48 -5.76
CA CYS A 13 14.14 -5.44 -4.86
C CYS A 13 13.30 -6.00 -3.71
N ASN A 14 12.99 -5.16 -2.73
CA ASN A 14 11.98 -5.45 -1.70
C ASN A 14 10.60 -5.10 -2.26
N LEU A 15 9.79 -6.13 -2.48
CA LEU A 15 8.47 -6.06 -3.09
C LEU A 15 7.40 -6.54 -2.09
N LEU A 16 6.46 -5.67 -1.73
CA LEU A 16 5.35 -5.99 -0.83
C LEU A 16 4.02 -5.96 -1.58
N PHE A 17 3.19 -6.96 -1.35
CA PHE A 17 1.81 -7.00 -1.79
C PHE A 17 0.87 -7.07 -0.58
N PHE A 18 -0.09 -6.16 -0.53
CA PHE A 18 -1.34 -6.37 0.19
C PHE A 18 -2.30 -7.02 -0.80
N GLY A 19 -2.66 -8.28 -0.55
CA GLY A 19 -3.43 -9.13 -1.45
C GLY A 19 -2.56 -10.09 -2.27
N LEU A 20 -3.12 -11.24 -2.58
CA LEU A 20 -2.54 -12.30 -3.38
C LEU A 20 -3.46 -12.62 -4.55
N GLN A 21 -2.88 -12.68 -5.74
CA GLN A 21 -3.53 -13.21 -6.92
C GLN A 21 -2.54 -14.10 -7.68
N PRO A 22 -3.00 -15.17 -8.36
CA PRO A 22 -2.10 -16.08 -9.08
C PRO A 22 -1.14 -15.39 -10.04
N GLN A 23 -1.59 -14.33 -10.73
CA GLN A 23 -0.74 -13.58 -11.66
C GLN A 23 0.41 -12.82 -10.99
N TYR A 24 0.35 -12.55 -9.68
CA TYR A 24 1.43 -11.90 -8.96
C TYR A 24 2.58 -12.86 -8.61
N LEU A 25 2.35 -14.17 -8.62
CA LEU A 25 3.42 -15.15 -8.39
C LEU A 25 4.51 -15.08 -9.46
N ASN A 26 4.11 -14.90 -10.71
CA ASN A 26 5.05 -14.67 -11.81
C ASN A 26 5.91 -13.40 -11.59
N LEU A 27 5.38 -12.39 -10.89
CA LEU A 27 6.13 -11.19 -10.55
C LEU A 27 7.19 -11.47 -9.49
N SER A 28 6.94 -12.43 -8.60
CA SER A 28 7.96 -12.88 -7.65
C SER A 28 9.14 -13.56 -8.37
N SER A 29 8.86 -14.39 -9.37
CA SER A 29 9.92 -15.00 -10.20
C SER A 29 10.74 -13.96 -10.98
N ILE A 30 10.11 -12.87 -11.45
CA ILE A 30 10.83 -11.73 -12.06
C ILE A 30 11.73 -11.03 -11.05
N ASN A 31 11.34 -11.02 -9.77
CA ASN A 31 12.11 -10.44 -8.67
C ASN A 31 13.13 -11.42 -8.05
N ALA A 32 13.64 -12.40 -8.81
CA ALA A 32 14.61 -13.37 -8.34
C ALA A 32 15.85 -12.69 -7.70
N GLY A 33 16.23 -13.14 -6.51
CA GLY A 33 17.30 -12.53 -5.69
C GLY A 33 16.85 -11.35 -4.82
N GLY A 34 15.62 -10.87 -4.98
CA GLY A 34 14.96 -9.92 -4.08
C GLY A 34 14.12 -10.60 -3.00
N ILE A 35 13.39 -9.79 -2.24
CA ILE A 35 12.41 -10.25 -1.25
C ILE A 35 11.02 -9.89 -1.75
N THR A 36 10.11 -10.87 -1.82
CA THR A 36 8.70 -10.66 -2.14
C THR A 36 7.84 -11.12 -0.97
N ILE A 37 7.02 -10.22 -0.41
CA ILE A 37 6.07 -10.56 0.66
C ILE A 37 4.64 -10.36 0.17
N PHE A 38 3.78 -11.36 0.36
CA PHE A 38 2.34 -11.28 0.17
C PHE A 38 1.62 -11.29 1.53
N LEU A 39 0.67 -10.39 1.72
CA LEU A 39 -0.21 -10.31 2.88
C LEU A 39 -1.66 -10.57 2.44
N GLU A 40 -2.18 -11.75 2.76
CA GLU A 40 -3.49 -12.22 2.28
C GLU A 40 -4.39 -12.65 3.44
N ASP A 41 -5.69 -12.37 3.37
CA ASP A 41 -6.67 -12.75 4.39
C ASP A 41 -7.55 -13.93 3.99
N ASP A 42 -7.65 -14.22 2.69
CA ASP A 42 -8.39 -15.37 2.16
C ASP A 42 -7.58 -16.68 2.32
N PRO A 43 -8.01 -17.61 3.20
CA PRO A 43 -7.30 -18.87 3.42
C PRO A 43 -7.27 -19.77 2.18
N TYR A 44 -8.25 -19.67 1.27
CA TYR A 44 -8.29 -20.49 0.06
C TYR A 44 -7.14 -20.13 -0.87
N LYS A 45 -6.96 -18.83 -1.14
CA LYS A 45 -5.84 -18.33 -1.96
C LYS A 45 -4.47 -18.69 -1.39
N ILE A 46 -4.34 -18.70 -0.07
CA ILE A 46 -3.08 -19.07 0.60
C ILE A 46 -2.80 -20.57 0.42
N SER A 47 -3.83 -21.42 0.57
CA SER A 47 -3.67 -22.87 0.47
C SER A 47 -3.40 -23.38 -0.95
N GLU A 48 -3.82 -22.63 -1.97
CA GLU A 48 -3.64 -22.99 -3.39
C GLU A 48 -2.23 -22.73 -3.92
N ILE A 49 -1.38 -22.06 -3.14
CA ILE A 49 -0.10 -21.54 -3.62
C ILE A 49 1.04 -22.13 -2.80
N ASP A 50 1.85 -22.97 -3.45
CA ASP A 50 3.13 -23.39 -2.91
C ASP A 50 4.15 -22.25 -3.14
N ALA A 51 4.75 -21.74 -2.06
CA ALA A 51 5.72 -20.64 -2.14
C ALA A 51 7.07 -21.17 -2.66
N ASP A 52 7.14 -21.40 -3.96
CA ASP A 52 8.16 -22.26 -4.58
C ASP A 52 9.50 -21.56 -4.89
N SER A 53 9.85 -20.50 -4.16
CA SER A 53 11.09 -19.77 -4.43
C SER A 53 11.73 -19.10 -3.20
N ASN A 54 13.06 -19.18 -3.16
CA ASN A 54 13.89 -18.45 -2.20
C ASN A 54 13.58 -16.95 -2.25
N GLY A 55 13.12 -16.39 -1.13
CA GLY A 55 12.79 -14.96 -0.99
C GLY A 55 11.32 -14.60 -1.17
N THR A 56 10.44 -15.55 -1.51
CA THR A 56 8.98 -15.33 -1.52
C THR A 56 8.36 -15.78 -0.20
N HIS A 57 7.59 -14.91 0.44
CA HIS A 57 6.88 -15.22 1.69
C HIS A 57 5.41 -14.83 1.58
N ILE A 58 4.52 -15.73 2.00
CA ILE A 58 3.09 -15.48 2.05
C ILE A 58 2.68 -15.53 3.52
N TYR A 59 2.07 -14.46 4.02
CA TYR A 59 1.57 -14.38 5.38
C TYR A 59 0.06 -14.18 5.40
N LYS A 60 -0.60 -15.03 6.19
CA LYS A 60 -1.99 -14.82 6.55
C LYS A 60 -2.10 -13.58 7.45
N VAL A 61 -3.00 -12.68 7.08
CA VAL A 61 -3.36 -11.50 7.89
C VAL A 61 -4.88 -11.42 8.06
N GLU A 62 -5.35 -10.47 8.86
CA GLU A 62 -6.77 -10.27 9.11
C GLU A 62 -7.11 -8.79 8.96
N TYR A 63 -8.08 -8.47 8.10
CA TYR A 63 -8.59 -7.11 7.92
C TYR A 63 -10.00 -7.00 8.53
N LYS A 64 -10.13 -6.21 9.60
CA LYS A 64 -11.39 -6.13 10.39
C LYS A 64 -12.28 -4.95 10.03
N VAL A 65 -11.82 -4.05 9.18
CA VAL A 65 -12.44 -2.75 8.98
C VAL A 65 -13.30 -2.79 7.71
N PRO A 66 -14.63 -2.75 7.83
CA PRO A 66 -15.50 -2.82 6.66
C PRO A 66 -15.47 -1.52 5.85
N ALA A 67 -15.61 -1.64 4.54
CA ALA A 67 -15.56 -0.54 3.56
C ALA A 67 -16.52 0.62 3.91
N LYS A 68 -17.70 0.33 4.47
CA LYS A 68 -18.69 1.35 4.89
C LYS A 68 -18.16 2.35 5.91
N LYS A 69 -17.08 2.04 6.65
CA LYS A 69 -16.45 2.94 7.61
C LYS A 69 -15.50 3.97 6.96
N ALA A 70 -15.32 3.93 5.64
CA ALA A 70 -14.32 4.74 4.95
C ALA A 70 -14.45 6.24 5.24
N TYR A 71 -15.67 6.78 5.18
CA TYR A 71 -15.90 8.21 5.43
C TYR A 71 -15.48 8.64 6.85
N GLU A 72 -15.96 7.92 7.87
CA GLU A 72 -15.63 8.22 9.28
C GLU A 72 -14.13 8.04 9.57
N LEU A 73 -13.47 7.08 8.92
CA LEU A 73 -12.03 6.88 9.07
C LEU A 73 -11.22 7.97 8.39
N LEU A 74 -11.67 8.46 7.25
CA LEU A 74 -11.02 9.59 6.57
C LEU A 74 -11.14 10.86 7.41
N LYS A 75 -12.31 11.11 7.99
CA LYS A 75 -12.52 12.21 8.96
C LYS A 75 -11.59 12.06 10.17
N HIS A 76 -11.57 10.89 10.81
CA HIS A 76 -10.67 10.58 11.92
C HIS A 76 -9.20 10.86 11.55
N ALA A 77 -8.76 10.46 10.36
CA ALA A 77 -7.37 10.61 9.95
C ALA A 77 -6.96 12.08 9.79
N ARG A 78 -7.86 12.92 9.27
CA ARG A 78 -7.63 14.37 9.11
C ARG A 78 -7.57 15.12 10.43
N GLU A 79 -8.33 14.68 11.42
CA GLU A 79 -8.45 15.35 12.72
C GLU A 79 -7.43 14.84 13.75
N SER A 80 -6.89 13.63 13.57
CA SER A 80 -6.08 12.95 14.58
C SER A 80 -4.57 13.10 14.29
N PRO A 81 -3.80 13.77 15.18
CA PRO A 81 -2.34 13.83 15.06
C PRO A 81 -1.67 12.45 15.05
N ALA A 82 -2.30 11.44 15.65
CA ALA A 82 -1.79 10.07 15.64
C ALA A 82 -1.67 9.46 14.22
N CYS A 83 -2.42 10.00 13.26
CA CYS A 83 -2.40 9.59 11.86
C CYS A 83 -1.43 10.42 10.99
N ALA A 84 -0.77 11.44 11.54
CA ALA A 84 0.19 12.22 10.77
C ALA A 84 1.50 11.44 10.54
N PRO A 85 2.21 11.67 9.41
CA PRO A 85 3.38 10.89 9.03
C PRO A 85 4.60 11.08 9.95
N ALA A 86 4.69 12.20 10.67
CA ALA A 86 5.84 12.55 11.52
C ALA A 86 5.81 11.93 12.94
N THR A 87 4.75 11.20 13.31
CA THR A 87 4.35 11.13 14.74
C THR A 87 4.71 9.84 15.47
N SER A 88 5.03 8.73 14.78
CA SER A 88 5.43 7.47 15.44
C SER A 88 5.80 6.39 14.45
N LEU A 89 6.59 5.41 14.88
CA LEU A 89 6.65 4.09 14.23
C LEU A 89 5.23 3.53 14.11
N LEU A 90 4.86 2.97 12.94
CA LEU A 90 3.53 2.39 12.68
C LEU A 90 3.03 1.47 13.82
N LEU A 91 3.93 0.68 14.40
CA LEU A 91 3.67 -0.24 15.52
C LEU A 91 3.17 0.44 16.80
N GLN A 92 3.51 1.71 17.00
CA GLN A 92 3.16 2.50 18.19
C GLN A 92 2.03 3.50 17.91
N SER A 93 1.63 3.67 16.64
CA SER A 93 0.61 4.63 16.25
C SER A 93 -0.76 4.25 16.82
N THR A 94 -1.44 5.20 17.46
CA THR A 94 -2.83 5.04 17.89
C THR A 94 -3.84 5.37 16.77
N CYS A 95 -3.37 5.68 15.55
CA CYS A 95 -4.24 5.91 14.39
C CYS A 95 -5.09 4.67 14.09
N LYS A 96 -6.40 4.86 13.87
CA LYS A 96 -7.34 3.77 13.57
C LYS A 96 -7.07 3.08 12.22
N LEU A 97 -6.35 3.73 11.32
CA LEU A 97 -5.97 3.18 10.03
C LEU A 97 -4.69 2.34 10.07
N ALA A 98 -3.86 2.47 11.11
CA ALA A 98 -2.60 1.77 11.19
C ALA A 98 -2.81 0.25 11.36
N LEU A 99 -2.29 -0.53 10.42
CA LEU A 99 -2.14 -1.97 10.60
C LEU A 99 -0.94 -2.22 11.49
N ARG A 100 -1.18 -2.84 12.66
CA ARG A 100 -0.15 -3.09 13.70
C ARG A 100 0.19 -4.57 13.85
N SER A 101 -0.63 -5.45 13.30
CA SER A 101 -0.55 -6.90 13.44
C SER A 101 0.14 -7.61 12.27
N LEU A 102 0.87 -6.86 11.42
CA LEU A 102 1.61 -7.45 10.29
C LEU A 102 2.91 -8.14 10.76
N PRO A 103 3.47 -9.06 9.95
CA PRO A 103 4.77 -9.66 10.23
C PRO A 103 5.85 -8.60 10.45
N LYS A 104 6.74 -8.83 11.42
CA LYS A 104 7.77 -7.84 11.82
C LYS A 104 8.61 -7.34 10.64
N GLN A 105 8.94 -8.22 9.71
CA GLN A 105 9.71 -7.90 8.49
C GLN A 105 9.07 -6.78 7.67
N VAL A 106 7.73 -6.67 7.65
CA VAL A 106 7.00 -5.63 6.94
C VAL A 106 7.38 -4.23 7.39
N TYR A 107 7.62 -4.04 8.69
CA TYR A 107 8.02 -2.74 9.25
C TYR A 107 9.53 -2.50 9.25
N GLN A 108 10.34 -3.57 9.13
CA GLN A 108 11.80 -3.48 9.21
C GLN A 108 12.45 -3.22 7.85
N LEU A 109 11.86 -3.76 6.78
CA LEU A 109 12.36 -3.58 5.42
C LEU A 109 11.96 -2.20 4.88
N LYS A 110 12.87 -1.62 4.09
CA LYS A 110 12.57 -0.49 3.22
C LYS A 110 12.09 -1.05 1.89
N TRP A 111 10.86 -0.72 1.52
CA TRP A 111 10.21 -1.27 0.33
C TRP A 111 10.55 -0.43 -0.90
N ASP A 112 10.90 -1.08 -2.01
CA ASP A 112 11.08 -0.41 -3.30
C ASP A 112 9.76 -0.30 -4.06
N VAL A 113 8.92 -1.32 -3.90
CA VAL A 113 7.59 -1.41 -4.51
C VAL A 113 6.60 -1.97 -3.50
N VAL A 114 5.45 -1.31 -3.36
CA VAL A 114 4.30 -1.76 -2.59
C VAL A 114 3.07 -1.80 -3.50
N VAL A 115 2.41 -2.93 -3.60
CA VAL A 115 1.18 -3.11 -4.37
C VAL A 115 0.01 -3.28 -3.39
N VAL A 116 -1.02 -2.46 -3.54
CA VAL A 116 -2.23 -2.47 -2.72
C VAL A 116 -3.40 -2.95 -3.56
N ASP A 117 -3.78 -4.22 -3.35
CA ASP A 117 -4.85 -4.91 -4.07
C ASP A 117 -5.73 -5.78 -3.15
N GLY A 118 -5.38 -5.86 -1.87
CA GLY A 118 -6.15 -6.45 -0.80
C GLY A 118 -6.41 -5.44 0.33
N PRO A 119 -7.44 -5.65 1.14
CA PRO A 119 -8.50 -6.67 0.99
C PRO A 119 -9.45 -6.40 -0.21
N ILE A 120 -10.43 -7.29 -0.43
CA ILE A 120 -11.35 -7.29 -1.57
C ILE A 120 -12.12 -5.96 -1.74
N GLY A 121 -12.72 -5.44 -0.67
CA GLY A 121 -13.40 -4.14 -0.63
C GLY A 121 -14.52 -3.92 -1.65
N ASP A 122 -15.17 -4.99 -2.13
CA ASP A 122 -16.19 -4.95 -3.19
C ASP A 122 -17.62 -4.70 -2.67
N ALA A 123 -17.86 -4.81 -1.37
CA ALA A 123 -19.12 -4.54 -0.72
C ALA A 123 -18.95 -3.68 0.55
N PRO A 124 -20.00 -2.94 1.00
CA PRO A 124 -19.92 -2.11 2.20
C PRO A 124 -19.50 -2.85 3.48
N GLU A 125 -19.89 -4.12 3.62
CA GLU A 125 -19.53 -4.97 4.78
C GLU A 125 -18.18 -5.67 4.61
N ALA A 126 -17.67 -5.78 3.38
CA ALA A 126 -16.39 -6.41 3.11
C ALA A 126 -15.24 -5.57 3.69
N PRO A 127 -14.12 -6.18 4.11
CA PRO A 127 -12.95 -5.41 4.54
C PRO A 127 -12.46 -4.49 3.41
N GLY A 128 -12.24 -3.21 3.74
CA GLY A 128 -11.86 -2.18 2.76
C GLY A 128 -10.36 -1.86 2.76
N ARG A 129 -9.86 -1.29 1.67
CA ARG A 129 -8.43 -0.96 1.47
C ARG A 129 -7.96 0.30 2.21
N MET A 130 -8.79 0.91 3.05
CA MET A 130 -8.45 2.14 3.79
C MET A 130 -7.16 1.99 4.60
N SER A 131 -7.09 0.94 5.42
CA SER A 131 -5.94 0.68 6.29
C SER A 131 -4.70 0.23 5.53
N THR A 132 -4.86 -0.49 4.41
CA THR A 132 -3.74 -0.94 3.58
C THR A 132 -3.13 0.22 2.81
N ILE A 133 -3.94 1.13 2.23
CA ILE A 133 -3.45 2.35 1.58
C ILE A 133 -2.71 3.26 2.58
N TYR A 134 -3.31 3.51 3.76
CA TYR A 134 -2.66 4.28 4.81
C TYR A 134 -1.31 3.66 5.23
N THR A 135 -1.31 2.35 5.52
CA THR A 135 -0.09 1.65 5.95
C THR A 135 0.98 1.66 4.85
N ALA A 136 0.60 1.45 3.59
CA ALA A 136 1.50 1.54 2.44
C ALA A 136 2.14 2.93 2.33
N SER A 137 1.37 4.01 2.54
CA SER A 137 1.91 5.37 2.52
C SER A 137 2.97 5.61 3.61
N MET A 138 2.76 5.06 4.81
CA MET A 138 3.69 5.17 5.92
C MET A 138 4.96 4.34 5.68
N LEU A 139 4.82 3.12 5.16
CA LEU A 139 5.95 2.27 4.78
C LEU A 139 6.78 2.91 3.66
N ALA A 140 6.14 3.50 2.67
CA ALA A 140 6.80 4.16 1.54
C ALA A 140 7.65 5.35 1.98
N ARG A 141 7.19 6.13 2.98
CA ARG A 141 7.93 7.28 3.52
C ARG A 141 9.12 6.88 4.39
N ALA A 142 9.18 5.64 4.89
CA ALA A 142 10.35 5.10 5.59
C ALA A 142 11.45 4.61 4.61
N GLY A 143 11.10 4.42 3.33
CA GLY A 143 12.03 4.07 2.25
C GLY A 143 12.83 5.26 1.72
N THR A 144 13.64 5.04 0.67
CA THR A 144 14.33 6.12 -0.04
C THR A 144 13.43 6.70 -1.14
N THR A 145 12.95 5.83 -2.02
CA THR A 145 11.93 6.13 -3.03
C THR A 145 11.17 4.84 -3.31
N THR A 146 9.89 4.83 -2.97
CA THR A 146 9.03 3.65 -3.05
C THR A 146 7.92 3.89 -4.07
N HIS A 147 7.72 2.95 -4.98
CA HIS A 147 6.52 2.95 -5.83
C HIS A 147 5.36 2.30 -5.09
N VAL A 148 4.27 3.05 -4.89
CA VAL A 148 3.02 2.51 -4.35
C VAL A 148 2.01 2.37 -5.48
N LEU A 149 1.61 1.14 -5.78
CA LEU A 149 0.64 0.82 -6.83
C LEU A 149 -0.69 0.46 -6.19
N VAL A 150 -1.71 1.28 -6.39
CA VAL A 150 -3.06 1.03 -5.86
C VAL A 150 -3.94 0.51 -7.00
N HIS A 151 -4.57 -0.64 -6.78
CA HIS A 151 -5.52 -1.23 -7.72
C HIS A 151 -6.96 -0.76 -7.47
N ASP A 152 -7.83 -0.96 -8.46
CA ASP A 152 -9.25 -0.55 -8.49
C ASP A 152 -9.52 0.92 -8.14
N VAL A 153 -8.64 1.85 -8.54
CA VAL A 153 -8.79 3.31 -8.27
C VAL A 153 -10.00 3.97 -8.95
N HIS A 154 -10.76 3.21 -9.73
CA HIS A 154 -12.08 3.62 -10.22
C HIS A 154 -13.14 3.59 -9.10
N ARG A 155 -12.89 2.86 -8.01
CA ARG A 155 -13.73 2.84 -6.80
C ARG A 155 -13.45 4.05 -5.92
N THR A 156 -14.50 4.56 -5.29
CA THR A 156 -14.46 5.80 -4.49
C THR A 156 -13.48 5.73 -3.32
N ILE A 157 -13.45 4.62 -2.59
CA ILE A 157 -12.63 4.46 -1.39
C ILE A 157 -11.14 4.49 -1.76
N GLU A 158 -10.72 3.67 -2.72
CA GLU A 158 -9.34 3.60 -3.18
C GLU A 158 -8.88 4.95 -3.71
N LYS A 159 -9.73 5.64 -4.49
CA LYS A 159 -9.45 6.98 -5.01
C LYS A 159 -9.23 7.99 -3.89
N TRP A 160 -10.18 8.12 -2.95
CA TRP A 160 -10.11 9.10 -1.87
C TRP A 160 -8.91 8.87 -0.95
N PHE A 161 -8.67 7.62 -0.57
CA PHE A 161 -7.55 7.29 0.33
C PHE A 161 -6.20 7.42 -0.36
N SER A 162 -6.12 7.16 -1.68
CA SER A 162 -4.88 7.41 -2.43
C SER A 162 -4.55 8.89 -2.47
N TRP A 163 -5.53 9.76 -2.76
CA TRP A 163 -5.31 11.20 -2.74
C TRP A 163 -4.96 11.75 -1.35
N GLU A 164 -5.59 11.23 -0.30
CA GLU A 164 -5.31 11.68 1.07
C GLU A 164 -3.88 11.35 1.52
N PHE A 165 -3.38 10.15 1.21
CA PHE A 165 -2.16 9.62 1.85
C PHE A 165 -0.95 9.50 0.90
N LEU A 166 -1.21 9.29 -0.40
CA LEU A 166 -0.18 9.16 -1.43
C LEU A 166 0.00 10.44 -2.24
N CYS A 167 -1.04 11.29 -2.29
CA CYS A 167 -1.02 12.64 -2.83
C CYS A 167 -0.91 12.72 -4.36
N GLU A 168 -1.61 13.68 -4.96
CA GLU A 168 -1.68 13.83 -6.41
C GLU A 168 -0.33 14.19 -7.03
N GLU A 169 0.45 15.02 -6.34
CA GLU A 169 1.78 15.43 -6.76
C GLU A 169 2.77 14.26 -6.91
N ASN A 170 2.50 13.12 -6.27
CA ASN A 170 3.34 11.93 -6.38
C ASN A 170 2.85 10.93 -7.44
N LEU A 171 1.71 11.17 -8.10
CA LEU A 171 1.17 10.28 -9.13
C LEU A 171 2.04 10.33 -10.39
N VAL A 172 2.76 9.24 -10.67
CA VAL A 172 3.65 9.17 -11.85
C VAL A 172 2.99 8.53 -13.08
N SER A 173 1.97 7.68 -12.88
CA SER A 173 1.22 7.11 -14.01
C SER A 173 -0.11 6.50 -13.59
N SER A 174 -1.09 6.55 -14.50
CA SER A 174 -2.32 5.74 -14.45
C SER A 174 -2.33 4.75 -15.61
N LYS A 175 -2.54 3.46 -15.32
CA LYS A 175 -2.58 2.38 -16.32
C LYS A 175 -3.69 1.39 -15.98
N GLY A 176 -4.75 1.40 -16.79
CA GLY A 176 -5.95 0.59 -16.52
C GLY A 176 -6.55 0.94 -15.17
N LYS A 177 -6.71 -0.06 -14.29
CA LYS A 177 -7.22 0.11 -12.92
C LYS A 177 -6.16 0.47 -11.89
N PHE A 178 -4.90 0.65 -12.29
CA PHE A 178 -3.80 0.99 -11.39
C PHE A 178 -3.45 2.48 -11.44
N TRP A 179 -3.18 3.04 -10.27
CA TRP A 179 -2.34 4.23 -10.10
C TRP A 179 -1.00 3.84 -9.50
N ASN A 180 0.06 4.50 -9.96
CA ASN A 180 1.42 4.34 -9.45
C ASN A 180 1.91 5.69 -8.91
N PHE A 181 2.22 5.71 -7.63
CA PHE A 181 2.76 6.85 -6.92
C PHE A 181 4.24 6.63 -6.63
N SER A 182 5.09 7.63 -6.84
CA SER A 182 6.50 7.59 -6.43
C SER A 182 6.67 8.42 -5.17
N ILE A 183 6.80 7.77 -4.02
CA ILE A 183 6.92 8.45 -2.72
C ILE A 183 8.38 8.48 -2.31
N SER A 184 8.94 9.67 -2.14
CA SER A 184 10.28 9.87 -1.60
C SER A 184 10.22 10.25 -0.11
N ASN A 185 11.30 9.99 0.62
CA ASN A 185 11.39 10.36 2.02
C ASN A 185 11.35 11.88 2.19
N HIS A 186 10.29 12.39 2.82
CA HIS A 186 10.22 13.76 3.32
C HIS A 186 10.38 13.71 4.84
N SER A 187 11.61 13.58 5.32
CA SER A 187 11.92 13.09 6.68
C SER A 187 11.33 13.89 7.83
N ASN A 188 10.75 15.07 7.59
CA ASN A 188 10.20 15.94 8.62
C ASN A 188 8.81 16.51 8.28
N SER A 189 8.11 16.02 7.24
CA SER A 189 6.78 16.54 6.93
C SER A 189 5.75 16.06 7.96
N THR A 190 5.00 16.99 8.55
CA THR A 190 3.85 16.69 9.42
C THR A 190 2.57 16.41 8.65
N ARG A 191 2.60 16.52 7.31
CA ARG A 191 1.46 16.28 6.42
C ARG A 191 1.86 15.30 5.32
N PHE A 192 0.88 14.56 4.80
CA PHE A 192 1.12 13.67 3.66
C PHE A 192 1.37 14.45 2.38
N CYS A 193 0.51 15.42 2.09
CA CYS A 193 0.50 16.16 0.83
C CYS A 193 0.93 17.61 1.06
N SER A 194 1.62 18.16 0.07
CA SER A 194 1.98 19.57 0.00
C SER A 194 0.72 20.43 -0.05
N SER A 195 0.82 21.64 0.50
CA SER A 195 -0.24 22.66 0.41
C SER A 195 -0.16 23.47 -0.89
N ASP A 196 0.59 22.99 -1.89
CA ASP A 196 0.82 23.73 -3.12
C ASP A 196 -0.50 23.89 -3.85
N THR A 197 -0.97 25.13 -3.84
CA THR A 197 -2.14 25.59 -4.58
C THR A 197 -1.85 25.32 -6.05
N VAL A 198 -2.75 24.61 -6.74
CA VAL A 198 -2.74 24.55 -8.21
C VAL A 198 -2.58 25.97 -8.71
N ARG A 199 -1.39 26.30 -9.25
CA ARG A 199 -1.20 27.54 -9.97
C ARG A 199 -2.00 27.40 -11.25
N ILE A 200 -3.24 27.90 -11.22
CA ILE A 200 -3.98 28.16 -12.44
C ILE A 200 -3.17 29.22 -13.17
N VAL A 201 -2.42 28.78 -14.18
CA VAL A 201 -1.80 29.67 -15.14
C VAL A 201 -2.95 30.12 -16.03
N ASN A 202 -3.43 31.34 -15.81
CA ASN A 202 -4.36 32.02 -16.72
C ASN A 202 -3.68 32.30 -18.06
#